data_AF-A0A6A4ML88-F1
#
_entry.id   AF-A0A6A4ML88-F1
#
_cell.length_a   1.000
_cell.length_b   1.000
_cell.length_c   1.000
_cell.angle_alpha   90.00
_cell.angle_beta   90.00
_cell.angle_gamma   90.00
#
_symmetry.space_group_name_H-M   'P 1'
#
loop_
_entity.id
_entity.type
_entity.pdbx_description
1 polymer ?
#
loop_
_entity_poly.entity_id
_entity_poly.type
_entity_poly.pdbx_seq_one_letter_code
_entity_poly.pdbx_strand_id
1 'polypeptide(L)'
;MRSRYLKAVLRQDVGYFDLHVTSTAEVISSVSGDSLVIQDVISEKSKTMRNYSVALQGTVDLGLKQGLAKGLAIGSNGIVFAIWSFMSYYGSRLIMYHHASGGSVYVAGAAITNGGLLSLGSALSNLKYFSEASAAGERILELIKRVPKIDSDNMDGQILESISGEVEFKNVEFAYPSRPNTPIFHNFNLKIPSGLTVALVGGSGSGKSTVIALLQRFYDPLGGEICLDGVAIDKLQLKWLRSQMGLVSQEPALFATSIKENILFGKEDGDMEEIIAAAKASNAHNFISQLPQGYDTQVRLFSPCP
;
A
#
# COMPACT_ATOMS: atom_id res chain seq x y z
N MET A 1 -10.75 3.82 -11.25
CA MET A 1 -10.38 4.01 -9.83
C MET A 1 -9.07 3.30 -9.47
N ARG A 2 -8.92 1.99 -9.70
CA ARG A 2 -7.70 1.22 -9.39
C ARG A 2 -6.40 1.79 -9.99
N SER A 3 -6.37 2.11 -11.28
CA SER A 3 -5.20 2.74 -11.92
C SER A 3 -4.84 4.10 -11.30
N ARG A 4 -5.84 4.94 -10.97
CA ARG A 4 -5.62 6.23 -10.29
C ARG A 4 -5.08 6.05 -8.88
N TYR A 5 -5.59 5.07 -8.13
CA TYR A 5 -5.09 4.72 -6.81
C TYR A 5 -3.64 4.23 -6.88
N LEU A 6 -3.34 3.28 -7.78
CA LEU A 6 -1.97 2.77 -7.97
C LEU A 6 -1.01 3.89 -8.37
N LYS A 7 -1.41 4.79 -9.28
CA LYS A 7 -0.62 5.97 -9.62
C LYS A 7 -0.38 6.87 -8.41
N ALA A 8 -1.39 7.08 -7.57
CA ALA A 8 -1.26 7.88 -6.35
C ALA A 8 -0.37 7.22 -5.28
N VAL A 9 -0.38 5.88 -5.17
CA VAL A 9 0.56 5.11 -4.33
C VAL A 9 1.99 5.32 -4.84
N LEU A 10 2.22 5.07 -6.14
CA LEU A 10 3.56 5.16 -6.74
C LEU A 10 4.13 6.58 -6.77
N ARG A 11 3.28 7.60 -6.71
CA ARG A 11 3.68 9.00 -6.60
C ARG A 11 4.21 9.35 -5.21
N GLN A 12 3.91 8.57 -4.16
CA GLN A 12 4.37 8.89 -2.80
C GLN A 12 5.90 8.81 -2.68
N ASP A 13 6.47 9.66 -1.83
CA ASP A 13 7.89 9.67 -1.54
C ASP A 13 8.30 8.49 -0.63
N VAL A 14 9.59 8.17 -0.61
CA VAL A 14 10.10 7.02 0.17
C VAL A 14 9.83 7.19 1.67
N GLY A 15 9.84 8.43 2.18
CA GLY A 15 9.50 8.73 3.56
C GLY A 15 8.06 8.33 3.95
N TYR A 16 7.11 8.37 3.01
CA TYR A 16 5.77 7.84 3.24
C TYR A 16 5.80 6.33 3.50
N PHE A 17 6.52 5.58 2.66
CA PHE A 17 6.63 4.13 2.78
C PHE A 17 7.33 3.73 4.08
N ASP A 18 8.37 4.46 4.48
CA ASP A 18 9.06 4.23 5.77
C ASP A 18 8.16 4.43 7.00
N LEU A 19 7.18 5.34 6.92
CA LEU A 19 6.30 5.70 8.03
C LEU A 19 5.00 4.89 8.08
N HIS A 20 4.43 4.57 6.91
CA HIS A 20 3.08 4.01 6.79
C HIS A 20 3.08 2.58 6.25
N VAL A 21 4.22 2.10 5.75
CA VAL A 21 4.36 0.74 5.22
C VAL A 21 5.42 0.02 6.03
N THR A 22 4.98 -0.64 7.10
CA THR A 22 5.85 -1.48 7.95
C THR A 22 6.46 -2.65 7.17
N SER A 23 5.87 -3.03 6.04
CA SER A 23 6.44 -3.94 5.05
C SER A 23 5.63 -3.90 3.74
N THR A 24 6.29 -4.04 2.59
CA THR A 24 5.64 -4.33 1.30
C THR A 24 4.71 -5.55 1.40
N ALA A 25 4.99 -6.46 2.34
CA ALA A 25 4.15 -7.59 2.68
C ALA A 25 2.78 -7.20 3.27
N GLU A 26 2.62 -6.03 3.89
CA GLU A 26 1.33 -5.57 4.44
C GLU A 26 0.40 -5.02 3.35
N VAL A 27 0.97 -4.41 2.30
CA VAL A 27 0.24 -4.03 1.08
C VAL A 27 -0.22 -5.27 0.32
N ILE A 28 0.63 -6.30 0.25
CA ILE A 28 0.29 -7.60 -0.36
C ILE A 28 -0.67 -8.41 0.54
N SER A 29 -0.49 -8.37 1.87
CA SER A 29 -1.36 -9.10 2.82
C SER A 29 -2.76 -8.48 2.87
N SER A 30 -2.88 -7.15 2.71
CA SER A 30 -4.17 -6.48 2.53
C SER A 30 -4.96 -6.98 1.32
N VAL A 31 -4.28 -7.68 0.40
CA VAL A 31 -4.87 -8.30 -0.80
C VAL A 31 -4.94 -9.83 -0.69
N SER A 32 -4.17 -10.53 0.17
CA SER A 32 -4.04 -11.99 0.03
C SER A 32 -3.69 -12.90 1.23
N GLY A 33 -3.42 -12.48 2.48
CA GLY A 33 -2.96 -13.54 3.40
C GLY A 33 -2.74 -13.27 4.88
N ASP A 34 -3.77 -13.58 5.67
CA ASP A 34 -3.62 -13.88 7.11
C ASP A 34 -3.33 -15.37 7.38
N SER A 35 -3.35 -16.24 6.36
CA SER A 35 -3.25 -17.69 6.57
C SER A 35 -1.82 -18.24 6.74
N LEU A 36 -0.77 -17.54 6.26
CA LEU A 36 0.60 -18.08 6.25
C LEU A 36 1.37 -17.85 7.55
N VAL A 37 1.09 -16.78 8.30
CA VAL A 37 1.79 -16.45 9.56
C VAL A 37 1.48 -17.45 10.68
N ILE A 38 0.36 -18.17 10.56
CA ILE A 38 -0.09 -19.14 11.58
C ILE A 38 0.75 -20.42 11.57
N GLN A 39 1.36 -20.80 10.44
CA GLN A 39 2.13 -22.06 10.32
C GLN A 39 3.51 -21.99 11.00
N ASP A 40 4.20 -20.84 10.98
CA ASP A 40 5.56 -20.71 11.55
C ASP A 40 5.59 -20.57 13.08
N VAL A 41 4.47 -20.19 13.69
CA VAL A 41 4.37 -19.90 15.14
C VAL A 41 4.14 -21.17 15.98
N ILE A 42 3.94 -22.33 15.36
CA ILE A 42 3.61 -23.60 16.03
C ILE A 42 4.81 -24.18 16.83
N SER A 43 6.02 -23.63 16.68
CA SER A 43 7.25 -24.17 17.28
C SER A 43 7.53 -23.74 18.74
N GLU A 44 6.82 -22.76 19.31
CA GLU A 44 6.92 -22.38 20.75
C GLU A 44 5.64 -22.75 21.53
N LYS A 45 5.46 -24.04 21.82
CA LYS A 45 4.19 -24.65 22.23
C LYS A 45 3.55 -24.20 23.55
N SER A 46 4.24 -23.57 24.51
CA SER A 46 3.68 -23.33 25.86
C SER A 46 3.39 -21.86 26.17
N LYS A 47 4.33 -20.96 25.89
CA LYS A 47 4.18 -19.52 26.15
C LYS A 47 3.21 -18.87 25.16
N THR A 48 3.30 -19.24 23.88
CA THR A 48 2.41 -18.76 22.83
C THR A 48 0.99 -19.30 23.00
N MET A 49 0.81 -20.57 23.38
CA MET A 49 -0.51 -21.13 23.69
C MET A 49 -1.22 -20.38 24.83
N ARG A 50 -0.48 -19.98 25.88
CA ARG A 50 -1.04 -19.18 26.97
C ARG A 50 -1.43 -17.78 26.50
N ASN A 51 -0.57 -17.10 25.74
CA ASN A 51 -0.87 -15.79 25.19
C ASN A 51 -2.05 -15.83 24.21
N TYR A 52 -2.12 -16.88 23.38
CA TYR A 52 -3.22 -17.11 22.45
C TYR A 52 -4.53 -17.41 23.18
N SER A 53 -4.50 -18.22 24.24
CA SER A 53 -5.67 -18.49 25.09
C SER A 53 -6.19 -17.22 25.77
N VAL A 54 -5.29 -16.40 26.32
CA VAL A 54 -5.64 -15.10 26.91
C VAL A 54 -6.24 -14.15 25.86
N ALA A 55 -5.67 -14.10 24.66
CA ALA A 55 -6.20 -13.30 23.55
C ALA A 55 -7.59 -13.79 23.09
N LEU A 56 -7.81 -15.11 23.04
CA LEU A 56 -9.09 -15.70 22.66
C LEU A 56 -10.20 -15.45 23.69
N GLN A 57 -9.86 -15.31 24.96
CA GLN A 57 -10.85 -15.15 26.02
C GLN A 57 -11.70 -13.89 25.85
N GLY A 58 -11.09 -12.80 25.34
CA GLY A 58 -11.83 -11.61 24.93
C GLY A 58 -12.77 -11.86 23.75
N THR A 59 -12.32 -12.60 22.74
CA THR A 59 -13.13 -12.99 21.58
C THR A 59 -14.32 -13.88 21.98
N VAL A 60 -14.14 -14.77 22.95
CA VAL A 60 -15.21 -15.65 23.45
C VAL A 60 -16.29 -14.85 24.19
N ASP A 61 -15.92 -13.92 25.08
CA ASP A 61 -16.90 -13.06 25.78
C ASP A 61 -17.68 -12.18 24.80
N LEU A 62 -16.99 -11.59 23.82
CA LEU A 62 -17.62 -10.87 22.70
C LEU A 62 -18.56 -11.78 21.90
N GLY A 63 -18.11 -13.01 21.58
CA GLY A 63 -18.90 -14.00 20.86
C GLY A 63 -20.17 -14.40 21.61
N LEU A 64 -20.11 -14.57 22.94
CA LEU A 64 -21.27 -14.85 23.78
C LEU A 64 -22.27 -13.70 23.78
N LYS A 65 -21.80 -12.46 23.98
CA LYS A 65 -22.65 -11.25 23.92
C LYS A 65 -23.30 -11.08 22.54
N GLN A 66 -22.53 -11.27 21.47
CA GLN A 66 -23.05 -11.23 20.11
C GLN A 66 -24.06 -12.35 19.84
N GLY A 67 -23.78 -13.57 20.33
CA GLY A 67 -24.68 -14.71 20.19
C GLY A 67 -26.02 -14.46 20.88
N LEU A 68 -25.99 -13.91 22.10
CA LEU A 68 -27.20 -13.58 22.87
C LEU A 68 -28.00 -12.44 22.20
N ALA A 69 -27.31 -11.41 21.70
CA ALA A 69 -27.94 -10.33 20.93
C ALA A 69 -28.58 -10.82 19.62
N LYS A 70 -27.88 -11.69 18.87
CA LYS A 70 -28.43 -12.33 17.66
C LYS A 70 -29.64 -13.21 17.98
N GLY A 71 -29.57 -13.97 19.07
CA GLY A 71 -30.68 -14.80 19.55
C GLY A 71 -31.93 -13.96 19.86
N LEU A 72 -31.77 -12.85 20.58
CA LEU A 72 -32.86 -11.90 20.85
C LEU A 72 -33.43 -11.29 19.56
N ALA A 73 -32.58 -10.92 18.61
CA ALA A 73 -33.01 -10.37 17.32
C ALA A 73 -33.83 -11.38 16.50
N ILE A 74 -33.36 -12.65 16.40
CA ILE A 74 -34.10 -13.71 15.71
C ILE A 74 -35.41 -14.03 16.43
N GLY A 75 -35.39 -14.10 17.76
CA GLY A 75 -36.59 -14.35 18.57
C GLY A 75 -37.65 -13.25 18.45
N SER A 76 -37.22 -11.99 18.24
CA SER A 76 -38.11 -10.85 18.05
C SER A 76 -38.98 -10.95 16.79
N ASN A 77 -38.62 -11.81 15.82
CA ASN A 77 -39.49 -12.09 14.67
C ASN A 77 -40.84 -12.69 15.08
N GLY A 78 -40.98 -13.24 16.30
CA GLY A 78 -42.25 -13.70 16.84
C GLY A 78 -43.34 -12.61 16.92
N ILE A 79 -42.96 -11.33 16.96
CA ILE A 79 -43.88 -10.19 16.95
C ILE A 79 -44.77 -10.20 15.70
N VAL A 80 -44.28 -10.74 14.58
CA VAL A 80 -45.06 -10.88 13.34
C VAL A 80 -46.32 -11.72 13.56
N PHE A 81 -46.24 -12.79 14.36
CA PHE A 81 -47.41 -13.60 14.69
C PHE A 81 -48.42 -12.84 15.56
N ALA A 82 -47.94 -11.99 16.47
CA ALA A 82 -48.81 -11.12 17.27
C ALA A 82 -49.51 -10.06 16.39
N ILE A 83 -48.81 -9.49 15.40
CA ILE A 83 -49.39 -8.57 14.41
C ILE A 83 -50.47 -9.28 13.60
N TRP A 84 -50.20 -10.48 13.08
CA TRP A 84 -51.20 -11.28 12.36
C TRP A 84 -52.40 -11.63 13.23
N SER A 85 -52.18 -12.03 14.48
CA SER A 85 -53.25 -12.34 15.43
C SER A 85 -54.14 -11.11 15.70
N PHE A 86 -53.53 -9.95 15.93
CA PHE A 86 -54.25 -8.69 16.12
C PHE A 86 -55.04 -8.28 14.87
N MET A 87 -54.42 -8.40 13.69
CA MET A 87 -55.07 -8.14 12.40
C MET A 87 -56.28 -9.05 12.18
N SER A 88 -56.19 -10.33 12.53
CA SER A 88 -57.34 -11.24 12.45
C SER A 88 -58.44 -10.86 13.45
N TYR A 89 -58.09 -10.52 14.69
CA TYR A 89 -59.06 -10.12 15.70
C TYR A 89 -59.78 -8.81 15.34
N TYR A 90 -59.03 -7.73 15.11
CA TYR A 90 -59.61 -6.43 14.81
C TYR A 90 -60.23 -6.40 13.40
N GLY A 91 -59.58 -7.05 12.44
CA GLY A 91 -60.11 -7.20 11.08
C GLY A 91 -61.46 -7.89 11.04
N SER A 92 -61.68 -8.93 11.86
CA SER A 92 -62.99 -9.59 11.97
C SER A 92 -64.08 -8.63 12.44
N ARG A 93 -63.80 -7.76 13.41
CA ARG A 93 -64.75 -6.75 13.90
C ARG A 93 -65.04 -5.67 12.84
N LEU A 94 -64.03 -5.28 12.06
CA LEU A 94 -64.21 -4.28 11.00
C LEU A 94 -65.14 -4.79 9.89
N ILE A 95 -65.05 -6.08 9.56
CA ILE A 95 -65.93 -6.75 8.60
C ILE A 95 -67.36 -6.85 9.15
N MET A 96 -67.50 -7.26 10.43
CA MET A 96 -68.81 -7.47 11.05
C MET A 96 -69.60 -6.18 11.33
N TYR A 97 -68.94 -5.11 11.78
CA TYR A 97 -69.63 -3.91 12.28
C TYR A 97 -69.53 -2.68 11.37
N HIS A 98 -68.55 -2.63 10.47
CA HIS A 98 -68.29 -1.47 9.63
C HIS A 98 -68.37 -1.77 8.12
N HIS A 99 -68.92 -2.93 7.75
CA HIS A 99 -69.08 -3.38 6.35
C HIS A 99 -67.80 -3.30 5.50
N ALA A 100 -66.63 -3.43 6.12
CA ALA A 100 -65.36 -3.43 5.41
C ALA A 100 -65.20 -4.73 4.60
N SER A 101 -64.61 -4.63 3.40
CA SER A 101 -64.25 -5.81 2.60
C SER A 101 -63.08 -6.56 3.22
N GLY A 102 -63.24 -7.86 3.48
CA GLY A 102 -62.17 -8.70 4.05
C GLY A 102 -60.91 -8.74 3.19
N GLY A 103 -61.06 -8.62 1.86
CA GLY A 103 -59.93 -8.50 0.94
C GLY A 103 -59.09 -7.24 1.19
N SER A 104 -59.74 -6.10 1.42
CA SER A 104 -59.05 -4.83 1.69
C SER A 104 -58.28 -4.87 3.01
N VAL A 105 -58.86 -5.48 4.05
CA VAL A 105 -58.20 -5.65 5.36
C VAL A 105 -56.99 -6.58 5.26
N TYR A 106 -57.11 -7.68 4.51
CA TYR A 106 -56.01 -8.61 4.28
C TYR A 106 -54.86 -7.96 3.49
N VAL A 107 -55.18 -7.27 2.40
CA VAL A 107 -54.17 -6.57 1.56
C VAL A 107 -53.42 -5.51 2.37
N ALA A 108 -54.12 -4.73 3.21
CA ALA A 108 -53.49 -3.75 4.08
C ALA A 108 -52.50 -4.40 5.08
N GLY A 109 -52.91 -5.49 5.74
CA GLY A 109 -52.03 -6.22 6.67
C GLY A 109 -50.83 -6.88 5.99
N ALA A 110 -51.06 -7.49 4.81
CA ALA A 110 -50.01 -8.09 4.01
C ALA A 110 -49.01 -7.04 3.52
N ALA A 111 -49.48 -5.86 3.10
CA ALA A 111 -48.61 -4.76 2.65
C ALA A 111 -47.73 -4.23 3.79
N ILE A 112 -48.28 -4.04 5.00
CA ILE A 112 -47.51 -3.58 6.17
C ILE A 112 -46.48 -4.63 6.57
N THR A 113 -46.88 -5.90 6.64
CA THR A 113 -46.00 -6.97 7.13
C THR A 113 -44.91 -7.30 6.11
N ASN A 114 -45.27 -7.49 4.85
CA ASN A 114 -44.31 -7.82 3.80
C ASN A 114 -43.44 -6.61 3.45
N GLY A 115 -44.00 -5.41 3.36
CA GLY A 115 -43.22 -4.18 3.09
C GLY A 115 -42.27 -3.82 4.23
N GLY A 116 -42.73 -3.92 5.48
CA GLY A 116 -41.90 -3.65 6.66
C GLY A 116 -40.79 -4.69 6.86
N LEU A 117 -41.14 -5.98 6.87
CA LEU A 117 -40.20 -7.04 7.18
C LEU A 117 -39.29 -7.40 6.00
N LEU A 118 -39.86 -7.59 4.81
CA LEU A 118 -39.10 -8.09 3.66
C LEU A 118 -38.37 -6.96 2.95
N SER A 119 -38.99 -5.79 2.75
CA SER A 119 -38.35 -4.71 1.99
C SER A 119 -37.47 -3.82 2.86
N LEU A 120 -38.00 -3.25 3.96
CA LEU A 120 -37.18 -2.40 4.84
C LEU A 120 -36.16 -3.22 5.63
N GLY A 121 -36.54 -4.37 6.19
CA GLY A 121 -35.63 -5.24 6.92
C GLY A 121 -34.41 -5.70 6.10
N SER A 122 -34.63 -6.09 4.84
CA SER A 122 -33.53 -6.46 3.93
C SER A 122 -32.74 -5.25 3.41
N ALA A 123 -33.35 -4.07 3.30
CA ALA A 123 -32.62 -2.85 2.98
C ALA A 123 -31.70 -2.42 4.13
N LEU A 124 -32.12 -2.59 5.39
CA LEU A 124 -31.32 -2.24 6.57
C LEU A 124 -30.03 -3.07 6.68
N SER A 125 -30.04 -4.35 6.27
CA SER A 125 -28.82 -5.17 6.28
C SER A 125 -27.76 -4.67 5.29
N ASN A 126 -28.18 -3.99 4.22
CA ASN A 126 -27.27 -3.38 3.25
C ASN A 126 -26.58 -2.10 3.76
N LEU A 127 -27.10 -1.45 4.80
CA LEU A 127 -26.47 -0.25 5.39
C LEU A 127 -25.06 -0.53 5.91
N LYS A 128 -24.82 -1.74 6.44
CA LYS A 128 -23.48 -2.14 6.89
C LYS A 128 -22.49 -2.10 5.73
N TYR A 129 -22.83 -2.73 4.59
CA TYR A 129 -21.98 -2.75 3.41
C TYR A 129 -21.75 -1.34 2.86
N PHE A 130 -22.77 -0.48 2.90
CA PHE A 130 -22.62 0.92 2.50
C PHE A 130 -21.64 1.68 3.41
N SER A 131 -21.73 1.49 4.73
CA SER A 131 -20.80 2.09 5.69
C SER A 131 -19.37 1.60 5.48
N GLU A 132 -19.17 0.30 5.31
CA GLU A 132 -17.85 -0.30 5.05
C GLU A 132 -17.26 0.19 3.71
N ALA A 133 -18.09 0.25 2.67
CA ALA A 133 -17.69 0.76 1.36
C ALA A 133 -17.35 2.26 1.41
N SER A 134 -18.09 3.06 2.19
CA SER A 134 -17.81 4.49 2.37
C SER A 134 -16.47 4.71 3.07
N ALA A 135 -16.21 3.98 4.16
CA ALA A 135 -14.94 4.05 4.88
C ALA A 135 -13.75 3.58 4.01
N ALA A 136 -13.93 2.52 3.22
CA ALA A 136 -12.90 2.07 2.27
C ALA A 136 -12.67 3.10 1.14
N GLY A 137 -13.75 3.69 0.63
CA GLY A 137 -13.71 4.74 -0.38
C GLY A 137 -12.99 6.00 0.10
N GLU A 138 -13.20 6.39 1.37
CA GLU A 138 -12.52 7.52 1.99
C GLU A 138 -11.00 7.31 2.05
N ARG A 139 -10.53 6.15 2.51
CA ARG A 139 -9.09 5.82 2.53
C ARG A 139 -8.46 5.87 1.13
N ILE A 140 -9.16 5.32 0.13
CA ILE A 140 -8.71 5.36 -1.27
C ILE A 140 -8.63 6.80 -1.76
N LEU A 141 -9.64 7.61 -1.45
CA LEU A 141 -9.72 9.00 -1.90
C LEU A 141 -8.69 9.89 -1.21
N GLU A 142 -8.43 9.67 0.07
CA GLU A 142 -7.40 10.35 0.84
C GLU A 142 -6.03 10.15 0.19
N LEU A 143 -5.68 8.91 -0.16
CA LEU A 143 -4.41 8.63 -0.85
C LEU A 143 -4.37 9.26 -2.26
N ILE A 144 -5.47 9.23 -3.00
CA ILE A 144 -5.55 9.86 -4.34
C ILE A 144 -5.37 11.38 -4.27
N LYS A 145 -5.88 12.03 -3.20
CA LYS A 145 -5.80 13.48 -3.02
C LYS A 145 -4.49 13.94 -2.38
N ARG A 146 -3.76 13.04 -1.71
CA ARG A 146 -2.49 13.34 -1.06
C ARG A 146 -1.43 13.75 -2.08
N VAL A 147 -0.84 14.91 -1.86
CA VAL A 147 0.33 15.38 -2.61
C VAL A 147 1.59 15.11 -1.76
N PRO A 148 2.57 14.34 -2.26
CA PRO A 148 3.81 14.07 -1.52
C PRO A 148 4.67 15.33 -1.42
N LYS A 149 5.58 15.36 -0.43
CA LYS A 149 6.54 16.47 -0.29
C LYS A 149 7.54 16.49 -1.45
N ILE A 150 8.01 15.29 -1.82
CA ILE A 150 8.92 15.08 -2.95
C ILE A 150 8.10 14.43 -4.06
N ASP A 151 7.62 15.25 -5.00
CA ASP A 151 6.73 14.81 -6.07
C ASP A 151 7.52 14.49 -7.36
N SER A 152 7.53 13.22 -7.76
CA SER A 152 8.18 12.77 -9.00
C SER A 152 7.41 13.13 -10.27
N ASP A 153 6.10 13.35 -10.16
CA ASP A 153 5.27 13.76 -11.29
C ASP A 153 5.34 15.28 -11.52
N ASN A 154 5.94 16.04 -10.59
CA ASN A 154 6.12 17.47 -10.76
C ASN A 154 7.23 17.75 -11.78
N MET A 155 6.87 18.48 -12.83
CA MET A 155 7.77 18.93 -13.89
C MET A 155 8.33 20.34 -13.63
N ASP A 156 7.95 20.96 -12.51
CA ASP A 156 8.52 22.22 -12.07
C ASP A 156 9.96 22.02 -11.59
N GLY A 157 10.81 23.01 -11.89
CA GLY A 157 12.21 23.03 -11.48
C GLY A 157 13.14 23.42 -12.62
N GLN A 158 14.38 23.70 -12.27
CA GLN A 158 15.42 24.01 -13.24
C GLN A 158 15.97 22.72 -13.86
N ILE A 159 16.16 22.73 -15.17
CA ILE A 159 16.91 21.73 -15.93
C ILE A 159 18.22 22.39 -16.33
N LEU A 160 19.35 21.72 -16.13
CA LEU A 160 20.65 22.21 -16.60
C LEU A 160 20.91 21.68 -18.02
N GLU A 161 21.38 22.54 -18.91
CA GLU A 161 21.72 22.15 -20.29
C GLU A 161 22.98 21.28 -20.36
N SER A 162 23.92 21.50 -19.44
CA SER A 162 25.18 20.76 -19.34
C SER A 162 25.49 20.42 -17.89
N ILE A 163 25.99 19.20 -17.65
CA ILE A 163 26.35 18.70 -16.32
C ILE A 163 27.84 18.41 -16.30
N SER A 164 28.55 18.98 -15.33
CA SER A 164 29.93 18.60 -15.01
C SER A 164 29.93 17.42 -14.04
N GLY A 165 29.01 17.37 -13.08
CA GLY A 165 28.89 16.29 -12.11
C GLY A 165 29.66 16.54 -10.82
N GLU A 166 29.91 17.80 -10.46
CA GLU A 166 30.43 18.17 -9.14
C GLU A 166 29.29 18.10 -8.10
N VAL A 167 29.49 17.35 -7.02
CA VAL A 167 28.49 17.20 -5.94
C VAL A 167 29.05 17.80 -4.64
N GLU A 168 28.24 18.60 -3.96
CA GLU A 168 28.63 19.25 -2.72
C GLU A 168 27.53 19.14 -1.65
N PHE A 169 27.88 18.60 -0.48
CA PHE A 169 27.06 18.60 0.73
C PHE A 169 27.58 19.71 1.64
N LYS A 170 26.71 20.64 2.03
CA LYS A 170 27.06 21.79 2.88
C LYS A 170 26.24 21.77 4.17
N ASN A 171 26.92 21.55 5.29
CA ASN A 171 26.35 21.55 6.64
C ASN A 171 25.05 20.73 6.74
N VAL A 172 25.03 19.55 6.13
CA VAL A 172 23.83 18.73 6.03
C VAL A 172 23.49 18.10 7.38
N GLU A 173 22.25 18.32 7.82
CA GLU A 173 21.65 17.70 8.99
C GLU A 173 20.52 16.78 8.55
N PHE A 174 20.48 15.55 9.06
CA PHE A 174 19.48 14.58 8.62
C PHE A 174 19.16 13.52 9.68
N ALA A 175 17.87 13.19 9.78
CA ALA A 175 17.34 12.04 10.49
C ALA A 175 16.25 11.38 9.63
N TYR A 176 16.15 10.06 9.66
CA TYR A 176 15.07 9.36 8.96
C TYR A 176 13.71 9.68 9.60
N PRO A 177 12.64 9.93 8.81
CA PRO A 177 11.32 10.22 9.36
C PRO A 177 10.78 9.14 10.29
N SER A 178 11.11 7.87 10.03
CA SER A 178 10.75 6.71 10.87
C SER A 178 11.47 6.69 12.23
N ARG A 179 12.58 7.42 12.37
CA ARG A 179 13.40 7.49 13.60
C ARG A 179 13.92 8.92 13.83
N PRO A 180 13.02 9.89 14.09
CA PRO A 180 13.37 11.31 14.14
C PRO A 180 14.33 11.64 15.30
N ASN A 181 14.29 10.86 16.38
CA ASN A 181 15.15 11.03 17.55
C ASN A 181 16.57 10.45 17.37
N THR A 182 16.89 9.88 16.22
CA THR A 182 18.20 9.30 15.93
C THR A 182 18.79 9.99 14.70
N PRO A 183 19.39 11.18 14.88
CA PRO A 183 20.05 11.88 13.79
C PRO A 183 21.22 11.06 13.24
N ILE A 184 21.33 11.02 11.92
CA ILE A 184 22.40 10.33 11.18
C ILE A 184 23.54 11.30 10.86
N PHE A 185 23.20 12.52 10.46
CA PHE A 185 24.17 13.56 10.13
C PHE A 185 23.99 14.81 10.97
N HIS A 186 25.11 15.36 11.44
CA HIS A 186 25.23 16.64 12.13
C HIS A 186 26.29 17.48 11.40
N ASN A 187 25.87 18.54 10.71
CA ASN A 187 26.76 19.41 9.93
C ASN A 187 27.70 18.65 8.97
N PHE A 188 27.17 17.68 8.23
CA PHE A 188 27.95 16.87 7.30
C PHE A 188 28.37 17.69 6.08
N ASN A 189 29.66 17.67 5.75
CA ASN A 189 30.24 18.36 4.61
C ASN A 189 31.04 17.36 3.76
N LEU A 190 30.77 17.34 2.45
CA LEU A 190 31.45 16.47 1.50
C LEU A 190 31.47 17.13 0.13
N LYS A 191 32.64 17.18 -0.50
CA LYS A 191 32.79 17.68 -1.86
C LYS A 191 33.35 16.57 -2.75
N ILE A 192 32.65 16.27 -3.84
CA ILE A 192 33.01 15.26 -4.84
C ILE A 192 33.27 16.01 -6.14
N PRO A 193 34.54 16.17 -6.55
CA PRO A 193 34.87 16.80 -7.82
C PRO A 193 34.40 15.97 -9.01
N SER A 194 34.06 16.65 -10.11
CA SER A 194 33.69 16.01 -11.37
C SER A 194 34.76 15.02 -11.85
N GLY A 195 34.31 13.86 -12.34
CA GLY A 195 35.17 12.84 -12.94
C GLY A 195 36.00 12.01 -11.96
N LEU A 196 35.90 12.26 -10.66
CA LEU A 196 36.63 11.50 -9.64
C LEU A 196 35.74 10.46 -8.96
N THR A 197 36.35 9.31 -8.64
CA THR A 197 35.71 8.26 -7.84
C THR A 197 36.02 8.50 -6.36
N VAL A 198 34.96 8.67 -5.56
CA VAL A 198 35.07 8.82 -4.11
C VAL A 198 34.54 7.57 -3.42
N ALA A 199 35.32 7.03 -2.48
CA ALA A 199 34.93 5.88 -1.66
C ALA A 199 34.51 6.34 -0.26
N LEU A 200 33.28 6.01 0.15
CA LEU A 200 32.78 6.24 1.50
C LEU A 200 32.97 4.97 2.35
N VAL A 201 33.79 5.06 3.39
CA VAL A 201 34.10 3.95 4.30
C VAL A 201 33.71 4.28 5.73
N GLY A 202 33.31 3.26 6.50
CA GLY A 202 32.90 3.42 7.89
C GLY A 202 32.10 2.22 8.41
N GLY A 203 31.93 2.12 9.73
CA GLY A 203 31.19 1.04 10.39
C GLY A 203 29.72 0.92 9.94
N SER A 204 29.06 -0.19 10.26
CA SER A 204 27.62 -0.33 10.00
C SER A 204 26.84 0.80 10.68
N GLY A 205 25.83 1.38 10.00
CA GLY A 205 25.02 2.48 10.54
C GLY A 205 25.65 3.88 10.46
N SER A 206 26.86 4.04 9.92
CA SER A 206 27.54 5.35 9.77
C SER A 206 26.93 6.32 8.74
N GLY A 207 25.80 5.98 8.11
CA GLY A 207 25.13 6.85 7.14
C GLY A 207 25.63 6.78 5.70
N LYS A 208 26.53 5.84 5.34
CA LYS A 208 27.04 5.68 3.95
C LYS A 208 25.93 5.61 2.90
N SER A 209 24.97 4.71 3.10
CA SER A 209 23.81 4.56 2.20
C SER A 209 22.88 5.79 2.25
N THR A 210 22.88 6.52 3.36
CA THR A 210 22.11 7.76 3.54
C THR A 210 22.64 8.88 2.65
N VAL A 211 23.95 8.98 2.42
CA VAL A 211 24.52 9.94 1.45
C VAL A 211 23.93 9.71 0.06
N ILE A 212 23.88 8.44 -0.37
CA ILE A 212 23.33 8.03 -1.67
C ILE A 212 21.83 8.32 -1.74
N ALA A 213 21.09 8.07 -0.66
CA ALA A 213 19.65 8.32 -0.59
C ALA A 213 19.30 9.82 -0.63
N LEU A 214 20.11 10.66 0.02
CA LEU A 214 19.96 12.11 0.00
C LEU A 214 20.32 12.70 -1.38
N LEU A 215 21.39 12.21 -2.00
CA LEU A 215 21.79 12.66 -3.34
C LEU A 215 20.72 12.36 -4.40
N GLN A 216 20.09 11.19 -4.33
CA GLN A 216 18.95 10.82 -5.19
C GLN A 216 17.63 11.50 -4.79
N ARG A 217 17.66 12.34 -3.75
CA ARG A 217 16.53 13.05 -3.19
C ARG A 217 15.37 12.08 -2.90
N PHE A 218 15.66 10.94 -2.30
CA PHE A 218 14.65 10.08 -1.67
C PHE A 218 14.16 10.69 -0.36
N TYR A 219 15.01 11.51 0.26
CA TYR A 219 14.71 12.32 1.43
C TYR A 219 15.29 13.72 1.23
N ASP A 220 14.64 14.72 1.81
CA ASP A 220 15.23 16.06 1.94
C ASP A 220 15.99 16.16 3.27
N PRO A 221 17.10 16.90 3.32
CA PRO A 221 17.78 17.19 4.58
C PRO A 221 16.90 18.04 5.51
N LEU A 222 17.15 17.96 6.82
CA LEU A 222 16.51 18.80 7.83
C LEU A 222 17.13 20.20 7.88
N GLY A 223 18.44 20.29 7.60
CA GLY A 223 19.21 21.51 7.54
C GLY A 223 20.40 21.37 6.59
N GLY A 224 20.97 22.50 6.17
CA GLY A 224 22.00 22.55 5.13
C GLY A 224 21.45 22.44 3.71
N GLU A 225 22.35 22.30 2.74
CA GLU A 225 21.99 22.15 1.32
C GLU A 225 22.88 21.11 0.62
N ILE A 226 22.34 20.49 -0.43
CA ILE A 226 23.06 19.59 -1.32
C ILE A 226 23.01 20.21 -2.71
N CYS A 227 24.16 20.37 -3.34
CA CYS A 227 24.30 21.02 -4.64
C CYS A 227 24.86 20.04 -5.68
N LEU A 228 24.36 20.15 -6.92
CA LEU A 228 24.92 19.56 -8.12
C LEU A 228 25.35 20.71 -9.03
N ASP A 229 26.65 20.77 -9.38
CA ASP A 229 27.26 21.86 -10.18
C ASP A 229 26.95 23.26 -9.62
N GLY A 230 26.93 23.38 -8.29
CA GLY A 230 26.63 24.63 -7.58
C GLY A 230 25.15 24.99 -7.47
N VAL A 231 24.24 24.22 -8.09
CA VAL A 231 22.79 24.42 -7.99
C VAL A 231 22.21 23.45 -6.96
N ALA A 232 21.41 23.96 -6.03
CA ALA A 232 20.77 23.14 -5.01
C ALA A 232 19.79 22.13 -5.64
N ILE A 233 19.87 20.86 -5.21
CA ILE A 233 19.08 19.75 -5.80
C ILE A 233 17.57 19.87 -5.55
N ASP A 234 17.17 20.70 -4.59
CA ASP A 234 15.78 21.00 -4.26
C ASP A 234 15.10 21.86 -5.33
N LYS A 235 15.87 22.71 -6.02
CA LYS A 235 15.45 23.58 -7.13
C LYS A 235 15.44 22.88 -8.49
N LEU A 236 16.14 21.76 -8.61
CA LEU A 236 16.20 20.97 -9.84
C LEU A 236 14.94 20.12 -10.01
N GLN A 237 14.55 19.90 -11.26
CA GLN A 237 13.45 19.00 -11.58
C GLN A 237 13.84 17.54 -11.22
N LEU A 238 13.04 16.88 -10.38
CA LEU A 238 13.39 15.57 -9.80
C LEU A 238 13.58 14.47 -10.84
N LYS A 239 12.68 14.39 -11.83
CA LYS A 239 12.75 13.38 -12.90
C LYS A 239 14.03 13.53 -13.73
N TRP A 240 14.42 14.77 -14.03
CA TRP A 240 15.66 15.06 -14.74
C TRP A 240 16.88 14.75 -13.86
N LEU A 241 16.90 15.16 -12.59
CA LEU A 241 18.02 14.88 -11.67
C LEU A 241 18.34 13.37 -11.63
N ARG A 242 17.29 12.55 -11.49
CA ARG A 242 17.43 11.08 -11.41
C ARG A 242 17.80 10.44 -12.75
N SER A 243 17.43 11.05 -13.89
CA SER A 243 17.81 10.51 -15.20
C SER A 243 19.30 10.66 -15.51
N GLN A 244 20.02 11.50 -14.75
CA GLN A 244 21.46 11.73 -14.89
C GLN A 244 22.29 10.84 -13.96
N MET A 245 21.65 9.97 -13.18
CA MET A 245 22.28 9.13 -12.17
C MET A 245 22.04 7.65 -12.47
N GLY A 246 23.10 6.84 -12.35
CA GLY A 246 23.00 5.38 -12.29
C GLY A 246 23.13 4.91 -10.84
N LEU A 247 22.18 4.11 -10.37
CA LEU A 247 22.24 3.47 -9.05
C LEU A 247 22.45 1.96 -9.21
N VAL A 248 23.41 1.42 -8.48
CA VAL A 248 23.57 -0.03 -8.27
C VAL A 248 23.33 -0.32 -6.80
N SER A 249 22.22 -0.99 -6.51
CA SER A 249 21.84 -1.38 -5.14
C SER A 249 22.67 -2.57 -4.65
N GLN A 250 22.86 -2.65 -3.32
CA GLN A 250 23.57 -3.77 -2.68
C GLN A 250 22.91 -5.12 -2.99
N GLU A 251 21.57 -5.16 -2.97
CA GLU A 251 20.76 -6.30 -3.41
C GLU A 251 20.02 -5.85 -4.69
N PRO A 252 20.47 -6.30 -5.88
CA PRO A 252 19.80 -5.93 -7.12
C PRO A 252 18.46 -6.65 -7.22
N ALA A 253 17.38 -5.87 -7.29
CA ALA A 253 16.05 -6.41 -7.56
C ALA A 253 15.84 -6.51 -9.07
N LEU A 254 15.45 -7.70 -9.55
CA LEU A 254 15.04 -7.93 -10.93
C LEU A 254 13.54 -8.14 -10.99
N PHE A 255 12.91 -7.59 -12.04
CA PHE A 255 11.51 -7.83 -12.31
C PHE A 255 11.31 -9.22 -12.90
N ALA A 256 10.14 -9.81 -12.62
CA ALA A 256 9.76 -11.14 -13.11
C ALA A 256 9.39 -11.12 -14.61
N THR A 257 10.34 -10.72 -15.45
CA THR A 257 10.25 -10.57 -16.91
C THR A 257 11.53 -11.11 -17.57
N SER A 258 11.71 -10.91 -18.88
CA SER A 258 12.94 -11.35 -19.56
C SER A 258 14.17 -10.52 -19.14
N ILE A 259 15.36 -11.08 -19.38
CA ILE A 259 16.63 -10.33 -19.19
C ILE A 259 16.63 -9.06 -20.05
N LYS A 260 16.15 -9.17 -21.30
CA LYS A 260 15.98 -8.02 -22.21
C LYS A 260 15.15 -6.90 -21.57
N GLU A 261 13.98 -7.23 -21.02
CA GLU A 261 13.11 -6.23 -20.40
C GLU A 261 13.71 -5.64 -19.12
N ASN A 262 14.42 -6.45 -18.33
CA ASN A 262 15.17 -5.95 -17.18
C ASN A 262 16.21 -4.88 -17.55
N ILE A 263 16.90 -5.04 -18.68
CA ILE A 263 17.85 -4.04 -19.19
C ILE A 263 17.11 -2.80 -19.74
N LEU A 264 15.99 -3.00 -20.43
CA LEU A 264 15.17 -1.90 -20.97
C LEU A 264 14.54 -1.00 -19.90
N PHE A 265 14.35 -1.47 -18.66
CA PHE A 265 13.89 -0.58 -17.58
C PHE A 265 14.87 0.57 -17.30
N GLY A 266 16.16 0.44 -17.65
CA GLY A 266 17.12 1.55 -17.56
C GLY A 266 16.93 2.62 -18.65
N LYS A 267 16.44 2.22 -19.82
CA LYS A 267 16.15 3.08 -20.98
C LYS A 267 15.07 2.43 -21.85
N GLU A 268 13.84 2.89 -21.68
CA GLU A 268 12.65 2.24 -22.28
C GLU A 268 12.70 2.20 -23.82
N ASP A 269 13.33 3.20 -24.45
CA ASP A 269 13.45 3.33 -25.91
C ASP A 269 14.76 2.70 -26.47
N GLY A 270 15.38 1.78 -25.72
CA GLY A 270 16.63 1.15 -26.14
C GLY A 270 16.46 0.11 -27.25
N ASP A 271 17.37 0.12 -28.23
CA ASP A 271 17.39 -0.93 -29.27
C ASP A 271 18.24 -2.14 -28.84
N MET A 272 18.07 -3.27 -29.52
CA MET A 272 18.77 -4.51 -29.22
C MET A 272 20.30 -4.37 -29.29
N GLU A 273 20.80 -3.50 -30.17
CA GLU A 273 22.23 -3.18 -30.23
C GLU A 273 22.74 -2.53 -28.95
N GLU A 274 21.98 -1.58 -28.39
CA GLU A 274 22.31 -0.91 -27.13
C GLU A 274 22.25 -1.90 -25.96
N ILE A 275 21.27 -2.81 -25.95
CA ILE A 275 21.14 -3.87 -24.94
C ILE A 275 22.38 -4.77 -24.96
N ILE A 276 22.83 -5.18 -26.15
CA ILE A 276 24.03 -6.01 -26.30
C ILE A 276 25.28 -5.23 -25.87
N ALA A 277 25.39 -3.95 -26.23
CA ALA A 277 26.51 -3.10 -25.83
C ALA A 277 26.58 -2.93 -24.30
N ALA A 278 25.46 -2.66 -23.64
CA ALA A 278 25.37 -2.57 -22.18
C ALA A 278 25.74 -3.89 -21.51
N ALA A 279 25.22 -5.01 -21.99
CA ALA A 279 25.55 -6.34 -21.47
C ALA A 279 27.03 -6.71 -21.68
N LYS A 280 27.67 -6.25 -22.76
CA LYS A 280 29.11 -6.43 -22.97
C LYS A 280 29.92 -5.55 -22.01
N ALA A 281 29.53 -4.29 -21.82
CA ALA A 281 30.19 -3.37 -20.88
C ALA A 281 30.12 -3.86 -19.43
N SER A 282 29.04 -4.57 -19.06
CA SER A 282 28.88 -5.19 -17.73
C SER A 282 29.43 -6.61 -17.62
N ASN A 283 30.13 -7.13 -18.65
CA ASN A 283 30.61 -8.53 -18.73
C ASN A 283 29.50 -9.60 -18.61
N ALA A 284 28.24 -9.27 -18.88
CA ALA A 284 27.11 -10.19 -18.79
C ALA A 284 26.80 -10.92 -20.11
N HIS A 285 27.19 -10.35 -21.26
CA HIS A 285 26.82 -10.87 -22.59
C HIS A 285 27.17 -12.35 -22.80
N ASN A 286 28.39 -12.75 -22.44
CA ASN A 286 28.86 -14.12 -22.66
C ASN A 286 28.04 -15.15 -21.89
N PHE A 287 27.64 -14.83 -20.65
CA PHE A 287 26.76 -15.68 -19.84
C PHE A 287 25.35 -15.72 -20.43
N ILE A 288 24.79 -14.56 -20.79
CA ILE A 288 23.42 -14.48 -21.32
C ILE A 288 23.31 -15.28 -22.63
N SER A 289 24.29 -15.18 -23.53
CA SER A 289 24.31 -15.90 -24.80
C SER A 289 24.43 -17.43 -24.66
N GLN A 290 24.87 -17.94 -23.51
CA GLN A 290 24.92 -19.38 -23.24
C GLN A 290 23.58 -19.93 -22.72
N LEU A 291 22.64 -19.06 -22.33
CA LEU A 291 21.31 -19.49 -21.88
C LEU A 291 20.48 -20.01 -23.06
N PRO A 292 19.61 -21.02 -22.85
CA PRO A 292 18.81 -21.61 -23.92
C PRO A 292 17.94 -20.61 -24.72
N GLN A 293 17.51 -19.52 -24.09
CA GLN A 293 16.70 -18.46 -24.71
C GLN A 293 17.44 -17.13 -24.81
N GLY A 294 18.75 -17.09 -24.54
CA GLY A 294 19.54 -15.86 -24.59
C GLY A 294 18.95 -14.73 -23.74
N TYR A 295 18.73 -13.57 -24.37
CA TYR A 295 18.13 -12.38 -23.77
C TYR A 295 16.61 -12.51 -23.47
N ASP A 296 15.92 -13.45 -24.10
CA ASP A 296 14.49 -13.71 -23.85
C ASP A 296 14.28 -14.63 -22.63
N THR A 297 15.37 -15.09 -22.01
CA THR A 297 15.31 -15.90 -20.78
C THR A 297 14.54 -15.16 -19.69
N GLN A 298 13.54 -15.82 -19.14
CA GLN A 298 12.70 -15.28 -18.05
C GLN A 298 13.45 -15.30 -16.72
N VAL A 299 13.58 -14.13 -16.10
CA VAL A 299 14.05 -14.00 -14.72
C VAL A 299 12.86 -14.26 -13.81
N ARG A 300 12.92 -15.31 -12.99
CA ARG A 300 11.91 -15.55 -11.94
C ARG A 300 12.50 -15.17 -10.59
N LEU A 301 11.73 -14.45 -9.78
CA LEU A 301 11.93 -14.42 -8.33
C LEU A 301 11.82 -15.87 -7.83
N PHE A 302 12.85 -16.32 -7.13
CA PHE A 302 12.94 -17.65 -6.51
C PHE A 302 11.60 -18.08 -5.91
N SER A 303 10.90 -18.99 -6.58
CA SER A 303 10.08 -19.97 -5.87
C SER A 303 11.04 -21.00 -5.30
N PRO A 304 11.01 -21.34 -4.00
CA PRO A 304 11.67 -22.55 -3.56
C PRO A 304 11.08 -23.71 -4.37
N CYS A 305 11.94 -24.49 -5.02
CA CYS A 305 11.49 -25.71 -5.70
C CYS A 305 10.70 -26.59 -4.71
N PRO A 306 9.65 -27.29 -5.20
CA PRO A 306 8.89 -28.22 -4.39
C PRO A 306 9.74 -29.38 -3.85
#